data_AF-A0A7T1B188-F1
#
_entry.id   AF-A0A7T1B188-F1
#
_cell.length_a   1.000
_cell.length_b   1.000
_cell.length_c   1.000
_cell.angle_alpha   90.00
_cell.angle_beta   90.00
_cell.angle_gamma   90.00
#
_symmetry.space_group_name_H-M   'P 1'
#
loop_
_entity.id
_entity.type
_entity.pdbx_description
1 polymer ?
#
loop_
_entity_poly.entity_id
_entity_poly.type
_entity_poly.pdbx_seq_one_letter_code
_entity_poly.pdbx_strand_id
1 'polypeptide(L)'
;MLESKWGLRLIALALAVFFFLSANNVFGNMFNADKFSQKSTETIENVPVETKYDSHKLYANNVPDKVDVDISGPQSQVLKAENGQNIKVTLDLAGAKAGKHTVQYKVNGLSKDINYKVKPKEATVKLEEKVTKEMKVDPDVSSDNIDADYKIADQSVSPEKVKVTGGQSQIDKIAYLKAHYKNKSKIAKDTTDLADITAFDRNLNKLKVSIRPNDVNLTTKVEPYSKKVKVKTKTTGSLADGKDLAKIKLDKDEVEIYGNREDLQDIDSITGEVNLDDISDDTEKNVDFKLPKNVSKVQPDNTTAKITVK
;
A
#
# COMPACT_ATOMS: atom_id res chain seq x y z
N MET A 1 14.63 47.95 36.91
CA MET A 1 15.96 47.38 36.60
C MET A 1 17.05 48.44 36.34
N LEU A 2 16.69 49.69 36.02
CA LEU A 2 17.67 50.79 35.83
C LEU A 2 17.98 51.62 37.10
N GLU A 3 17.17 51.52 38.16
CA GLU A 3 17.39 52.26 39.41
C GLU A 3 18.27 51.53 40.44
N SER A 4 18.59 50.26 40.18
CA SER A 4 19.55 49.51 41.01
C SER A 4 20.97 49.80 40.54
N LYS A 5 21.84 50.24 41.47
CA LYS A 5 23.28 50.45 41.21
C LYS A 5 23.95 49.23 40.59
N TRP A 6 23.46 48.02 40.88
CA TRP A 6 23.94 46.77 40.27
C TRP A 6 23.42 46.54 38.86
N GLY A 7 22.17 46.91 38.58
CA GLY A 7 21.60 46.84 37.22
C GLY A 7 22.31 47.81 36.25
N LEU A 8 22.61 49.02 36.72
CA LEU A 8 23.35 50.01 35.94
C LEU A 8 24.77 49.54 35.61
N ARG A 9 25.46 48.89 36.56
CA ARG A 9 26.80 48.32 36.35
C ARG A 9 26.80 47.18 35.32
N LEU A 10 25.79 46.31 35.35
CA LEU A 10 25.66 45.23 34.38
C LEU A 10 25.39 45.75 32.95
N ILE A 11 24.52 46.77 32.82
CA ILE A 11 24.23 47.40 31.53
C ILE A 11 25.46 48.15 31.01
N ALA A 12 26.17 48.87 31.88
CA ALA A 12 27.42 49.56 31.53
C ALA A 12 28.50 48.57 31.09
N LEU A 13 28.63 47.42 31.75
CA LEU A 13 29.53 46.35 31.33
C LEU A 13 29.14 45.77 29.97
N ALA A 14 27.86 45.48 29.74
CA ALA A 14 27.38 44.97 28.46
C ALA A 14 27.62 45.96 27.31
N LEU A 15 27.37 47.26 27.54
CA LEU A 15 27.67 48.31 26.58
C LEU A 15 29.16 48.49 26.37
N ALA A 16 29.98 48.45 27.41
CA ALA A 16 31.44 48.54 27.29
C ALA A 16 32.01 47.38 26.47
N VAL A 17 31.51 46.15 26.69
CA VAL A 17 31.86 44.98 25.86
C VAL A 17 31.40 45.18 24.42
N PHE A 18 30.16 45.64 24.20
CA PHE A 18 29.65 45.93 22.86
C PHE A 18 30.51 46.98 22.12
N PHE A 19 30.83 48.10 22.78
CA PHE A 19 31.69 49.14 22.20
C PHE A 19 33.13 48.67 21.98
N PHE A 20 33.70 47.88 22.89
CA PHE A 20 35.03 47.30 22.72
C PHE A 20 35.07 46.36 21.51
N LEU A 21 34.06 45.49 21.36
CA LEU A 21 33.92 44.61 20.21
C LEU A 21 33.69 45.39 18.90
N SER A 22 32.93 46.49 18.95
CA SER A 22 32.70 47.38 17.82
C SER A 22 33.94 48.17 17.41
N ALA A 23 34.66 48.77 18.36
CA ALA A 23 35.83 49.60 18.12
C ALA A 23 37.03 48.78 17.62
N ASN A 24 37.18 47.54 18.11
CA ASN A 24 38.18 46.60 17.60
C ASN A 24 37.72 45.87 16.32
N ASN A 25 36.65 46.33 15.69
CA ASN A 25 36.13 45.82 14.42
C ASN A 25 35.83 44.31 14.43
N VAL A 26 35.55 43.74 15.61
CA VAL A 26 35.24 42.31 15.77
C VAL A 26 33.95 41.96 15.02
N PHE A 27 32.97 42.86 15.03
CA PHE A 27 31.75 42.74 14.20
C PHE A 27 32.03 42.94 12.70
N GLY A 28 32.97 43.80 12.32
CA GLY A 28 33.39 43.97 10.92
C GLY A 28 33.95 42.67 10.34
N ASN A 29 34.74 41.93 11.12
CA ASN A 29 35.23 40.61 10.75
C ASN A 29 34.14 39.53 10.69
N MET A 30 33.10 39.66 11.52
CA MET A 30 31.95 38.75 11.58
C MET A 30 30.91 39.00 10.47
N PHE A 31 30.78 40.24 10.01
CA PHE A 31 29.86 40.69 8.95
C PHE A 31 30.60 41.27 7.74
N ASN A 32 31.75 40.70 7.37
CA ASN A 32 32.51 41.12 6.19
C ASN A 32 31.64 40.99 4.91
N ALA A 33 31.18 42.12 4.38
CA ALA A 33 30.45 42.20 3.11
C ALA A 33 31.26 41.60 1.93
N ASP A 34 32.60 41.60 2.03
CA ASP A 34 33.50 40.98 1.06
C ASP A 34 33.40 39.45 1.00
N LYS A 35 32.96 38.76 2.06
CA LYS A 35 32.68 37.31 1.97
C LYS A 35 31.40 37.04 1.17
N PHE A 36 30.39 37.91 1.28
CA PHE A 36 29.13 37.76 0.56
C PHE A 36 29.22 38.05 -0.95
N SER A 37 30.29 38.70 -1.41
CA SER A 37 30.60 38.95 -2.83
C SER A 37 31.49 37.86 -3.45
N GLN A 38 32.05 36.95 -2.64
CA GLN A 38 32.80 35.81 -3.14
C GLN A 38 31.89 34.90 -3.97
N LYS A 39 32.45 34.36 -5.06
CA LYS A 39 31.74 33.38 -5.89
C LYS A 39 31.58 32.09 -5.09
N SER A 40 30.35 31.67 -4.86
CA SER A 40 30.02 30.34 -4.36
C SER A 40 29.46 29.47 -5.49
N THR A 41 29.58 28.15 -5.33
CA THR A 41 28.95 27.16 -6.20
C THR A 41 28.25 26.13 -5.32
N GLU A 42 26.97 25.88 -5.60
CA GLU A 42 26.17 24.89 -4.88
C GLU A 42 25.41 24.02 -5.88
N THR A 43 25.08 22.79 -5.45
CA THR A 43 24.27 21.86 -6.25
C THR A 43 22.92 21.72 -5.58
N ILE A 44 21.86 22.02 -6.33
CA ILE A 44 20.48 21.82 -5.88
C ILE A 44 20.00 20.52 -6.49
N GLU A 45 19.87 19.52 -5.63
CA GLU A 45 19.48 18.17 -6.05
C GLU A 45 17.97 18.03 -6.20
N ASN A 46 17.56 17.03 -6.99
CA ASN A 46 16.18 16.55 -7.01
C ASN A 46 15.13 17.59 -7.44
N VAL A 47 15.52 18.55 -8.29
CA VAL A 47 14.63 19.61 -8.78
C VAL A 47 13.61 19.03 -9.76
N PRO A 48 12.29 19.20 -9.53
CA PRO A 48 11.26 18.65 -10.40
C PRO A 48 11.29 19.30 -11.80
N VAL A 49 11.05 18.49 -12.83
CA VAL A 49 11.02 18.94 -14.22
C VAL A 49 9.58 19.08 -14.71
N GLU A 50 9.22 20.27 -15.19
CA GLU A 50 7.95 20.52 -15.87
C GLU A 50 8.14 20.49 -17.40
N THR A 51 7.30 19.77 -18.12
CA THR A 51 7.38 19.73 -19.60
C THR A 51 6.21 20.49 -20.21
N LYS A 52 6.52 21.44 -21.10
CA LYS A 52 5.53 22.22 -21.85
C LYS A 52 5.32 21.61 -23.24
N TYR A 53 4.13 21.08 -23.49
CA TYR A 53 3.73 20.48 -24.77
C TYR A 53 2.20 20.51 -24.89
N ASP A 54 1.66 20.16 -26.07
CA ASP A 54 0.21 19.99 -26.25
C ASP A 54 -0.28 18.70 -25.58
N SER A 55 -0.57 18.78 -24.28
CA SER A 55 -1.03 17.63 -23.46
C SER A 55 -2.46 17.18 -23.76
N HIS A 56 -3.20 17.90 -24.62
CA HIS A 56 -4.53 17.48 -25.07
C HIS A 56 -4.42 16.42 -26.15
N LYS A 57 -3.48 16.57 -27.09
CA LYS A 57 -3.31 15.67 -28.24
C LYS A 57 -2.14 14.71 -28.11
N LEU A 58 -1.13 15.08 -27.32
CA LEU A 58 0.10 14.31 -27.20
C LEU A 58 0.31 13.81 -25.78
N TYR A 59 1.14 12.79 -25.65
CA TYR A 59 1.63 12.24 -24.39
C TYR A 59 3.15 12.24 -24.41
N ALA A 60 3.78 12.81 -23.38
CA ALA A 60 5.23 12.86 -23.25
C ALA A 60 5.73 11.65 -22.45
N ASN A 61 6.54 10.82 -23.11
CA ASN A 61 7.18 9.66 -22.51
C ASN A 61 8.69 9.89 -22.33
N ASN A 62 9.29 9.16 -21.39
CA ASN A 62 10.71 9.25 -21.00
C ASN A 62 11.14 10.65 -20.52
N VAL A 63 10.22 11.40 -19.91
CA VAL A 63 10.57 12.66 -19.24
C VAL A 63 11.20 12.33 -17.88
N PRO A 64 12.41 12.81 -17.57
CA PRO A 64 12.99 12.67 -16.25
C PRO A 64 12.16 13.44 -15.21
N ASP A 65 11.76 12.76 -14.12
CA ASP A 65 10.92 13.39 -13.10
C ASP A 65 11.68 14.48 -12.32
N LYS A 66 13.00 14.31 -12.15
CA LYS A 66 13.89 15.21 -11.39
C LYS A 66 15.27 15.33 -12.04
N VAL A 67 15.95 16.44 -11.79
CA VAL A 67 17.33 16.71 -12.21
C VAL A 67 18.09 17.51 -11.17
N ASP A 68 19.41 17.51 -11.28
CA ASP A 68 20.27 18.32 -10.41
C ASP A 68 20.69 19.59 -11.14
N VAL A 69 20.76 20.70 -10.41
CA VAL A 69 21.10 22.02 -10.95
C VAL A 69 22.29 22.58 -10.18
N ASP A 70 23.44 22.67 -10.84
CA ASP A 70 24.58 23.40 -10.32
C ASP A 70 24.32 24.90 -10.52
N ILE A 71 24.44 25.70 -9.47
CA ILE A 71 24.34 27.16 -9.51
C ILE A 71 25.65 27.80 -9.05
N SER A 72 26.05 28.89 -9.69
CA SER A 72 27.26 29.64 -9.32
C SER A 72 27.06 31.14 -9.47
N GLY A 73 27.54 31.92 -8.50
CA GLY A 73 27.33 33.36 -8.44
C GLY A 73 27.75 33.96 -7.10
N PRO A 74 27.39 35.22 -6.80
CA PRO A 74 27.65 35.82 -5.49
C PRO A 74 27.03 34.99 -4.36
N GLN A 75 27.79 34.72 -3.30
CA GLN A 75 27.37 33.82 -2.20
C GLN A 75 25.98 34.18 -1.64
N SER A 76 25.69 35.47 -1.47
CA SER A 76 24.37 35.94 -1.00
C SER A 76 23.21 35.56 -1.92
N GLN A 77 23.42 35.45 -3.23
CA GLN A 77 22.41 35.06 -4.21
C GLN A 77 22.27 33.55 -4.31
N VAL A 78 23.38 32.81 -4.21
CA VAL A 78 23.42 31.34 -4.20
C VAL A 78 22.66 30.80 -2.99
N LEU A 79 22.95 31.31 -1.78
CA LEU A 79 22.24 30.91 -0.56
C LEU A 79 20.73 31.23 -0.63
N LYS A 80 20.34 32.35 -1.26
CA LYS A 80 18.93 32.67 -1.46
C LYS A 80 18.24 31.71 -2.42
N ALA A 81 18.93 31.28 -3.48
CA ALA A 81 18.39 30.35 -4.46
C ALA A 81 18.28 28.93 -3.89
N GLU A 82 19.26 28.49 -3.09
CA GLU A 82 19.23 27.21 -2.38
C GLU A 82 18.06 27.14 -1.37
N ASN A 83 17.88 28.18 -0.57
CA ASN A 83 16.79 28.26 0.41
C ASN A 83 15.42 28.61 -0.21
N GLY A 84 15.41 29.05 -1.46
CA GLY A 84 14.22 29.52 -2.16
C GLY A 84 13.59 28.42 -3.02
N GLN A 85 12.33 28.04 -2.73
CA GLN A 85 11.57 27.03 -3.50
C GLN A 85 11.15 27.48 -4.92
N ASN A 86 11.73 28.55 -5.46
CA ASN A 86 11.26 29.19 -6.70
C ASN A 86 11.96 28.69 -7.97
N ILE A 87 12.93 27.79 -7.85
CA ILE A 87 13.64 27.23 -9.00
C ILE A 87 12.72 26.25 -9.72
N LYS A 88 12.45 26.54 -10.99
CA LYS A 88 11.63 25.69 -11.86
C LYS A 88 12.43 25.26 -13.08
N VAL A 89 12.64 23.96 -13.21
CA VAL A 89 13.25 23.39 -14.41
C VAL A 89 12.15 23.06 -15.40
N THR A 90 12.31 23.55 -16.63
CA THR A 90 11.31 23.36 -17.69
C THR A 90 11.93 22.77 -18.96
N LEU A 91 11.22 21.83 -19.59
CA LEU A 91 11.48 21.36 -20.94
C LEU A 91 10.44 21.95 -21.89
N ASP A 92 10.91 22.65 -22.91
CA ASP A 92 10.06 23.37 -23.85
C ASP A 92 9.91 22.58 -25.15
N LEU A 93 8.73 21.98 -25.32
CA LEU A 93 8.31 21.20 -26.49
C LEU A 93 7.03 21.80 -27.09
N ALA A 94 6.77 23.09 -26.85
CA ALA A 94 5.62 23.77 -27.42
C ALA A 94 5.67 23.75 -28.95
N GLY A 95 4.59 23.30 -29.59
CA GLY A 95 4.52 23.16 -31.05
C GLY A 95 5.24 21.94 -31.64
N ALA A 96 5.90 21.12 -30.81
CA ALA A 96 6.49 19.87 -31.27
C ALA A 96 5.40 18.85 -31.66
N LYS A 97 5.66 18.07 -32.71
CA LYS A 97 4.78 16.99 -33.19
C LYS A 97 5.18 15.64 -32.57
N ALA A 98 4.38 14.60 -32.79
CA ALA A 98 4.74 13.23 -32.42
C ALA A 98 6.11 12.84 -33.00
N GLY A 99 6.96 12.19 -32.20
CA GLY A 99 8.35 11.88 -32.55
C GLY A 99 9.28 11.91 -31.34
N LYS A 100 10.57 11.63 -31.58
CA LYS A 100 11.63 11.79 -30.57
C LYS A 100 12.22 13.18 -30.68
N HIS A 101 12.41 13.84 -29.54
CA HIS A 101 12.97 15.19 -29.44
C HIS A 101 14.03 15.23 -28.36
N THR A 102 15.18 15.82 -28.66
CA THR A 102 16.23 16.09 -27.68
C THR A 102 16.23 17.57 -27.37
N VAL A 103 15.96 17.91 -26.10
CA VAL A 103 15.75 19.29 -25.65
C VAL A 103 16.59 19.58 -24.41
N GLN A 104 17.14 20.79 -24.37
CA GLN A 104 17.88 21.28 -23.21
C GLN A 104 16.92 21.83 -22.16
N TYR A 105 17.31 21.66 -20.89
CA TYR A 105 16.57 22.19 -19.75
C TYR A 105 16.71 23.71 -19.66
N LYS A 106 15.61 24.40 -19.36
CA LYS A 106 15.58 25.83 -19.03
C LYS A 106 15.27 25.99 -17.55
N VAL A 107 16.15 26.66 -16.82
CA VAL A 107 15.95 26.97 -15.41
C VAL A 107 15.36 28.37 -15.27
N ASN A 108 14.22 28.48 -14.59
CA ASN A 108 13.56 29.74 -14.28
C ASN A 108 13.62 30.00 -12.77
N GLY A 109 13.49 31.27 -12.36
CA GLY A 109 13.47 31.66 -10.95
C GLY A 109 14.84 31.98 -10.35
N LEU A 110 15.91 31.98 -11.15
CA LEU A 110 17.25 32.41 -10.74
C LEU A 110 17.47 33.90 -11.02
N SER A 111 18.22 34.57 -10.15
CA SER A 111 18.70 35.94 -10.37
C SER A 111 19.62 36.02 -11.60
N LYS A 112 19.65 37.17 -12.29
CA LYS A 112 20.47 37.38 -13.51
C LYS A 112 21.98 37.17 -13.29
N ASP A 113 22.44 37.32 -12.05
CA ASP A 113 23.86 37.19 -11.67
C ASP A 113 24.24 35.75 -11.28
N ILE A 114 23.32 34.79 -11.41
CA ILE A 114 23.56 33.36 -11.18
C ILE A 114 23.69 32.63 -12.52
N ASN A 115 24.82 31.96 -12.71
CA ASN A 115 25.00 31.00 -13.79
C ASN A 115 24.53 29.62 -13.33
N TYR A 116 23.95 28.83 -14.24
CA TYR A 116 23.48 27.48 -13.92
C TYR A 116 23.94 26.43 -14.94
N LYS A 117 24.01 25.17 -14.50
CA LYS A 117 24.16 23.99 -15.34
C LYS A 117 23.24 22.89 -14.83
N VAL A 118 22.48 22.27 -15.74
CA VAL A 118 21.59 21.16 -15.40
C VAL A 118 22.29 19.84 -15.71
N LYS A 119 22.13 18.85 -14.83
CA LYS A 119 22.63 17.48 -14.99
C LYS A 119 21.43 16.51 -14.99
N PRO A 120 21.20 15.78 -16.09
CA PRO A 120 21.92 15.82 -17.37
C PRO A 120 21.67 17.12 -18.16
N LYS A 121 22.53 17.42 -19.15
CA LYS A 121 22.45 18.67 -19.95
C LYS A 121 21.17 18.75 -20.80
N GLU A 122 20.72 17.61 -21.29
CA GLU A 122 19.57 17.48 -22.19
C GLU A 122 18.78 16.22 -21.88
N ALA A 123 17.49 16.25 -22.23
CA ALA A 123 16.58 15.13 -22.13
C ALA A 123 16.17 14.67 -23.53
N THR A 124 16.10 13.36 -23.73
CA THR A 124 15.44 12.79 -24.92
C THR A 124 14.01 12.41 -24.57
N VAL A 125 13.05 13.20 -25.02
CA VAL A 125 11.61 13.01 -24.78
C VAL A 125 10.97 12.42 -26.02
N LYS A 126 10.11 11.42 -25.85
CA LYS A 126 9.30 10.86 -26.94
C LYS A 126 7.87 11.38 -26.82
N LEU A 127 7.43 12.18 -27.78
CA LEU A 127 6.04 12.62 -27.89
C LEU A 127 5.26 11.60 -28.73
N GLU A 128 4.18 11.09 -28.18
CA GLU A 128 3.29 10.13 -28.85
C GLU A 128 1.89 10.71 -28.95
N GLU A 129 1.10 10.22 -29.90
CA GLU A 129 -0.33 10.53 -29.93
C GLU A 129 -1.00 10.00 -28.66
N LYS A 130 -1.84 10.85 -28.08
CA LYS A 130 -2.62 10.53 -26.90
C LYS A 130 -3.89 9.83 -27.34
N VAL A 131 -4.09 8.61 -26.83
CA VAL A 131 -5.27 7.82 -27.13
C VAL A 131 -5.97 7.41 -25.85
N THR A 132 -7.29 7.24 -25.96
CA THR A 132 -8.15 6.80 -24.88
C THR A 132 -8.86 5.52 -25.30
N LYS A 133 -8.77 4.48 -24.47
CA LYS A 133 -9.42 3.20 -24.72
C LYS A 133 -10.19 2.75 -23.49
N GLU A 134 -11.37 2.19 -23.71
CA GLU A 134 -12.11 1.51 -22.66
C GLU A 134 -11.57 0.10 -22.49
N MET A 135 -11.27 -0.24 -21.24
CA MET A 135 -10.67 -1.52 -20.90
C MET A 135 -11.33 -2.09 -19.64
N LYS A 136 -11.40 -3.42 -19.57
CA LYS A 136 -11.94 -4.13 -18.42
C LYS A 136 -10.93 -4.07 -17.27
N VAL A 137 -11.44 -3.89 -16.05
CA VAL A 137 -10.67 -3.97 -14.80
C VAL A 137 -10.97 -5.30 -14.15
N ASP A 138 -9.92 -6.02 -13.81
CA ASP A 138 -9.98 -7.28 -13.11
C ASP A 138 -9.74 -7.05 -11.60
N PRO A 139 -10.51 -7.70 -10.72
CA PRO A 139 -10.22 -7.68 -9.29
C PRO A 139 -8.89 -8.39 -8.99
N ASP A 140 -8.13 -7.86 -8.04
CA ASP A 140 -6.85 -8.42 -7.60
C ASP A 140 -6.74 -8.34 -6.08
N VAL A 141 -7.51 -9.18 -5.39
CA VAL A 141 -7.40 -9.34 -3.93
C VAL A 141 -6.61 -10.60 -3.64
N SER A 142 -5.41 -10.41 -3.05
CA SER A 142 -4.56 -11.52 -2.59
C SER A 142 -5.24 -12.33 -1.48
N SER A 143 -4.99 -13.64 -1.46
CA SER A 143 -5.34 -14.53 -0.35
C SER A 143 -4.76 -14.05 0.98
N ASP A 144 -3.61 -13.37 0.95
CA ASP A 144 -2.94 -12.86 2.16
C ASP A 144 -3.74 -11.75 2.87
N ASN A 145 -4.67 -11.12 2.13
CA ASN A 145 -5.59 -10.12 2.69
C ASN A 145 -6.86 -10.75 3.30
N ILE A 146 -7.02 -12.07 3.21
CA ILE A 146 -8.17 -12.81 3.72
C ILE A 146 -7.80 -13.40 5.08
N ASP A 147 -8.79 -13.50 5.97
CA ASP A 147 -8.59 -14.21 7.22
C ASP A 147 -8.30 -15.70 6.95
N ALA A 148 -7.44 -16.32 7.76
CA ALA A 148 -6.92 -17.65 7.47
C ALA A 148 -7.98 -18.76 7.58
N ASP A 149 -9.09 -18.49 8.27
CA ASP A 149 -10.25 -19.38 8.36
C ASP A 149 -11.16 -19.30 7.11
N TYR A 150 -10.88 -18.39 6.17
CA TYR A 150 -11.72 -18.09 5.03
C TYR A 150 -10.96 -18.18 3.69
N LYS A 151 -11.73 -18.40 2.62
CA LYS A 151 -11.26 -18.32 1.24
C LYS A 151 -12.13 -17.36 0.44
N ILE A 152 -11.56 -16.81 -0.63
CA ILE A 152 -12.29 -16.03 -1.61
C ILE A 152 -13.26 -16.96 -2.35
N ALA A 153 -14.55 -16.65 -2.27
CA ALA A 153 -15.59 -17.32 -3.04
C ALA A 153 -15.80 -16.65 -4.40
N ASP A 154 -15.80 -15.31 -4.42
CA ASP A 154 -16.06 -14.51 -5.62
C ASP A 154 -15.46 -13.10 -5.49
N GLN A 155 -15.14 -12.48 -6.63
CA GLN A 155 -14.62 -11.12 -6.70
C GLN A 155 -15.22 -10.37 -7.88
N SER A 156 -15.61 -9.11 -7.66
CA SER A 156 -16.18 -8.28 -8.71
C SER A 156 -15.80 -6.81 -8.55
N VAL A 157 -15.75 -6.10 -9.68
CA VAL A 157 -15.41 -4.67 -9.75
C VAL A 157 -16.56 -3.92 -10.39
N SER A 158 -16.90 -2.75 -9.84
CA SER A 158 -17.92 -1.85 -10.39
C SER A 158 -17.42 -0.40 -10.40
N PRO A 159 -17.38 0.26 -11.57
CA PRO A 159 -17.67 -0.28 -12.91
C PRO A 159 -16.62 -1.29 -13.40
N GLU A 160 -17.05 -2.27 -14.21
CA GLU A 160 -16.14 -3.27 -14.81
C GLU A 160 -15.21 -2.69 -15.88
N LYS A 161 -15.58 -1.56 -16.49
CA LYS A 161 -14.80 -0.91 -17.54
C LYS A 161 -14.46 0.51 -17.16
N VAL A 162 -13.24 0.91 -17.48
CA VAL A 162 -12.72 2.26 -17.25
C VAL A 162 -12.05 2.81 -18.50
N LYS A 163 -11.97 4.14 -18.58
CA LYS A 163 -11.27 4.83 -19.66
C LYS A 163 -9.81 4.99 -19.28
N VAL A 164 -8.92 4.41 -20.07
CA VAL A 164 -7.48 4.51 -19.90
C VAL A 164 -6.91 5.39 -21.00
N THR A 165 -6.15 6.41 -20.60
CA THR A 165 -5.58 7.43 -21.47
C THR A 165 -4.06 7.46 -21.32
N GLY A 166 -3.34 7.42 -22.44
CA GLY A 166 -1.88 7.42 -22.45
C GLY A 166 -1.33 7.56 -23.88
N GLY A 167 -0.01 7.47 -24.02
CA GLY A 167 0.61 7.32 -25.34
C GLY A 167 0.21 6.00 -25.98
N GLN A 168 0.00 5.98 -27.29
CA GLN A 168 -0.40 4.78 -28.05
C GLN A 168 0.42 3.54 -27.66
N SER A 169 1.75 3.68 -27.58
CA SER A 169 2.64 2.57 -27.24
C SER A 169 2.44 2.02 -25.81
N GLN A 170 2.00 2.85 -24.87
CA GLN A 170 1.70 2.42 -23.50
C GLN A 170 0.37 1.69 -23.46
N ILE A 171 -0.65 2.24 -24.11
CA ILE A 171 -1.99 1.66 -24.20
C ILE A 171 -1.95 0.27 -24.85
N ASP A 172 -1.15 0.10 -25.91
CA ASP A 172 -1.00 -1.20 -26.59
C ASP A 172 -0.22 -2.24 -25.75
N LYS A 173 0.58 -1.79 -24.79
CA LYS A 173 1.32 -2.66 -23.87
C LYS A 173 0.50 -3.12 -22.68
N ILE A 174 -0.61 -2.46 -22.36
CA ILE A 174 -1.46 -2.85 -21.23
C ILE A 174 -1.97 -4.26 -21.48
N ALA A 175 -1.57 -5.17 -20.60
CA ALA A 175 -2.05 -6.54 -20.57
C ALA A 175 -3.10 -6.73 -19.49
N TYR A 176 -2.93 -6.06 -18.35
CA TYR A 176 -3.80 -6.20 -17.18
C TYR A 176 -4.12 -4.85 -16.57
N LEU A 177 -5.38 -4.66 -16.16
CA LEU A 177 -5.81 -3.57 -15.31
C LEU A 177 -6.35 -4.20 -14.03
N LYS A 178 -5.65 -4.00 -12.93
CA LYS A 178 -5.94 -4.69 -11.67
C LYS A 178 -6.42 -3.70 -10.63
N ALA A 179 -7.55 -4.01 -10.00
CA ALA A 179 -8.10 -3.27 -8.88
C ALA A 179 -7.71 -3.94 -7.56
N HIS A 180 -7.10 -3.17 -6.66
CA HIS A 180 -6.69 -3.65 -5.34
C HIS A 180 -7.17 -2.69 -4.26
N TYR A 181 -7.53 -3.22 -3.09
CA TYR A 181 -7.94 -2.37 -1.96
C TYR A 181 -6.80 -1.47 -1.51
N LYS A 182 -7.14 -0.23 -1.11
CA LYS A 182 -6.16 0.72 -0.58
C LYS A 182 -5.51 0.25 0.71
N ASN A 183 -6.33 -0.17 1.68
CA ASN A 183 -5.88 -0.46 3.05
C ASN A 183 -6.73 -1.56 3.73
N LYS A 184 -7.06 -2.66 3.04
CA LYS A 184 -7.77 -3.80 3.65
C LYS A 184 -6.88 -5.01 3.83
N SER A 185 -6.96 -5.60 5.02
CA SER A 185 -6.35 -6.88 5.38
C SER A 185 -7.29 -7.65 6.31
N LYS A 186 -7.08 -8.97 6.44
CA LYS A 186 -7.86 -9.90 7.28
C LYS A 186 -9.37 -9.85 7.04
N ILE A 187 -9.78 -9.96 5.78
CA ILE A 187 -11.19 -9.99 5.39
C ILE A 187 -11.80 -11.33 5.82
N ALA A 188 -12.72 -11.30 6.80
CA ALA A 188 -13.43 -12.48 7.32
C ALA A 188 -14.94 -12.50 6.98
N LYS A 189 -15.41 -11.51 6.20
CA LYS A 189 -16.80 -11.42 5.75
C LYS A 189 -16.88 -10.69 4.40
N ASP A 190 -17.99 -10.89 3.70
CA ASP A 190 -18.29 -10.18 2.47
C ASP A 190 -18.10 -8.67 2.64
N THR A 191 -17.40 -8.07 1.70
CA THR A 191 -17.04 -6.66 1.80
C THR A 191 -16.97 -5.99 0.42
N THR A 192 -17.38 -4.73 0.39
CA THR A 192 -17.22 -3.83 -0.76
C THR A 192 -16.51 -2.57 -0.28
N ASP A 193 -15.51 -2.12 -1.02
CA ASP A 193 -14.79 -0.87 -0.73
C ASP A 193 -14.11 -0.31 -1.97
N LEU A 194 -13.61 0.93 -1.87
CA LEU A 194 -12.86 1.60 -2.92
C LEU A 194 -11.50 0.92 -3.12
N ALA A 195 -11.19 0.69 -4.39
CA ALA A 195 -9.96 0.10 -4.86
C ALA A 195 -9.27 1.01 -5.89
N ASP A 196 -7.95 1.04 -5.82
CA ASP A 196 -7.10 1.71 -6.80
C ASP A 196 -6.87 0.80 -8.01
N ILE A 197 -6.89 1.40 -9.20
CA ILE A 197 -6.61 0.68 -10.45
C ILE A 197 -5.16 0.92 -10.85
N THR A 198 -4.43 -0.16 -11.12
CA THR A 198 -3.09 -0.09 -11.71
C THR A 198 -3.05 -0.85 -13.03
N ALA A 199 -2.46 -0.24 -14.05
CA ALA A 199 -2.21 -0.86 -15.34
C ALA A 199 -0.83 -1.52 -15.38
N PHE A 200 -0.78 -2.73 -15.91
CA PHE A 200 0.43 -3.54 -16.02
C PHE A 200 0.65 -4.05 -17.43
N ASP A 201 1.92 -4.18 -17.83
CA ASP A 201 2.29 -4.91 -19.04
C ASP A 201 2.29 -6.43 -18.83
N ARG A 202 2.64 -7.19 -19.87
CA ARG A 202 2.70 -8.67 -19.84
C ARG A 202 3.73 -9.22 -18.84
N ASN A 203 4.71 -8.42 -18.46
CA ASN A 203 5.76 -8.77 -17.52
C ASN A 203 5.45 -8.25 -16.10
N LEU A 204 4.22 -7.75 -15.86
CA LEU A 204 3.78 -7.15 -14.61
C LEU A 204 4.51 -5.87 -14.22
N ASN A 205 5.11 -5.16 -15.18
CA ASN A 205 5.64 -3.82 -14.93
C ASN A 205 4.51 -2.79 -14.90
N LYS A 206 4.56 -1.86 -13.94
CA LYS A 206 3.61 -0.75 -13.83
C LYS A 206 3.75 0.20 -15.02
N LEU A 207 2.64 0.52 -15.66
CA LEU A 207 2.58 1.48 -16.76
C LEU A 207 2.06 2.84 -16.25
N LYS A 208 2.74 3.93 -16.60
CA LYS A 208 2.32 5.30 -16.26
C LYS A 208 1.19 5.74 -17.21
N VAL A 209 -0.07 5.50 -16.84
CA VAL A 209 -1.26 5.91 -17.63
C VAL A 209 -2.29 6.63 -16.76
N SER A 210 -3.18 7.39 -17.37
CA SER A 210 -4.28 8.07 -16.67
C SER A 210 -5.56 7.23 -16.78
N ILE A 211 -6.17 6.90 -15.66
CA ILE A 211 -7.37 6.03 -15.58
C ILE A 211 -8.54 6.85 -15.03
N ARG A 212 -9.71 6.73 -15.66
CA ARG A 212 -10.96 7.38 -15.22
C ARG A 212 -12.15 6.41 -15.25
N PRO A 213 -12.89 6.24 -14.14
CA PRO A 213 -12.55 6.73 -12.80
C PRO A 213 -11.23 6.14 -12.29
N ASN A 214 -10.53 6.86 -11.40
CA ASN A 214 -9.27 6.41 -10.81
C ASN A 214 -9.48 5.36 -9.70
N ASP A 215 -10.68 5.38 -9.09
CA ASP A 215 -11.12 4.45 -8.07
C ASP A 215 -12.38 3.71 -8.52
N VAL A 216 -12.54 2.47 -8.09
CA VAL A 216 -13.72 1.62 -8.37
C VAL A 216 -14.14 0.86 -7.12
N ASN A 217 -15.41 0.45 -7.06
CA ASN A 217 -15.88 -0.42 -5.98
C ASN A 217 -15.43 -1.85 -6.25
N LEU A 218 -14.65 -2.41 -5.34
CA LEU A 218 -14.21 -3.80 -5.35
C LEU A 218 -14.98 -4.57 -4.30
N THR A 219 -15.72 -5.59 -4.73
CA THR A 219 -16.47 -6.49 -3.86
C THR A 219 -15.75 -7.83 -3.78
N THR A 220 -15.51 -8.29 -2.56
CA THR A 220 -14.95 -9.62 -2.27
C THR A 220 -15.95 -10.39 -1.43
N LYS A 221 -16.35 -11.57 -1.91
CA LYS A 221 -17.13 -12.52 -1.13
C LYS A 221 -16.21 -13.59 -0.57
N VAL A 222 -16.43 -13.95 0.69
CA VAL A 222 -15.62 -14.96 1.36
C VAL A 222 -16.49 -16.04 1.96
N GLU A 223 -15.97 -17.26 1.96
CA GLU A 223 -16.62 -18.41 2.58
C GLU A 223 -15.60 -19.10 3.51
N PRO A 224 -16.05 -19.67 4.64
CA PRO A 224 -15.13 -20.35 5.55
C PRO A 224 -14.56 -21.60 4.88
N TYR A 225 -13.32 -21.94 5.23
CA TYR A 225 -12.78 -23.26 4.91
C TYR A 225 -13.55 -24.32 5.69
N SER A 226 -13.82 -25.44 5.03
CA SER A 226 -14.49 -26.58 5.64
C SER A 226 -13.96 -27.91 5.09
N LYS A 227 -14.07 -28.95 5.91
CA LYS A 227 -13.72 -30.33 5.55
C LYS A 227 -14.79 -31.27 6.12
N LYS A 228 -15.23 -32.24 5.32
CA LYS A 228 -16.08 -33.33 5.82
C LYS A 228 -15.21 -34.44 6.40
N VAL A 229 -15.54 -34.87 7.61
CA VAL A 229 -14.76 -35.86 8.36
C VAL A 229 -15.69 -36.86 9.04
N LYS A 230 -15.17 -38.06 9.30
CA LYS A 230 -15.93 -39.13 9.94
C LYS A 230 -15.99 -38.93 11.45
N VAL A 231 -17.09 -39.36 12.06
CA VAL A 231 -17.25 -39.41 13.51
C VAL A 231 -16.87 -40.80 14.01
N LYS A 232 -15.84 -40.88 14.85
CA LYS A 232 -15.51 -42.09 15.60
C LYS A 232 -16.19 -42.02 16.96
N THR A 233 -16.92 -43.06 17.33
CA THR A 233 -17.54 -43.15 18.65
C THR A 233 -16.52 -43.61 19.69
N LYS A 234 -16.55 -42.97 20.86
CA LYS A 234 -15.84 -43.42 22.05
C LYS A 234 -16.85 -43.60 23.16
N THR A 235 -16.94 -44.80 23.71
CA THR A 235 -17.84 -45.09 24.83
C THR A 235 -17.20 -44.67 26.15
N THR A 236 -17.98 -44.07 27.03
CA THR A 236 -17.63 -43.76 28.42
C THR A 236 -18.66 -44.39 29.34
N GLY A 237 -18.29 -44.63 30.60
CA GLY A 237 -19.15 -45.31 31.55
C GLY A 237 -19.20 -46.83 31.37
N SER A 238 -20.15 -47.47 32.06
CA SER A 238 -20.39 -48.92 31.99
C SER A 238 -21.88 -49.22 31.92
N LEU A 239 -22.25 -50.22 31.12
CA LEU A 239 -23.61 -50.71 31.08
C LEU A 239 -24.02 -51.33 32.42
N ALA A 240 -25.32 -51.37 32.69
CA ALA A 240 -25.87 -52.01 33.89
C ALA A 240 -25.47 -53.50 33.99
N ASP A 241 -25.37 -54.00 35.22
CA ASP A 241 -24.96 -55.39 35.49
C ASP A 241 -25.78 -56.41 34.69
N GLY A 242 -25.09 -57.28 33.95
CA GLY A 242 -25.70 -58.34 33.14
C GLY A 242 -26.10 -57.92 31.71
N LYS A 243 -25.69 -56.73 31.24
CA LYS A 243 -25.91 -56.25 29.86
C LYS A 243 -24.61 -56.10 29.08
N ASP A 244 -24.64 -56.48 27.81
CA ASP A 244 -23.53 -56.26 26.87
C ASP A 244 -23.92 -55.30 25.76
N LEU A 245 -22.95 -54.51 25.29
CA LEU A 245 -23.14 -53.63 24.13
C LEU A 245 -23.20 -54.48 22.85
N ALA A 246 -24.33 -54.47 22.15
CA ALA A 246 -24.44 -55.14 20.85
C ALA A 246 -23.96 -54.25 19.70
N LYS A 247 -24.44 -53.00 19.66
CA LYS A 247 -24.13 -52.07 18.56
C LYS A 247 -24.38 -50.61 18.94
N ILE A 248 -23.56 -49.72 18.41
CA ILE A 248 -23.84 -48.28 18.36
C ILE A 248 -23.89 -47.86 16.90
N LYS A 249 -24.97 -47.20 16.50
CA LYS A 249 -25.12 -46.62 15.17
C LYS A 249 -25.42 -45.13 15.29
N LEU A 250 -24.58 -44.31 14.66
CA LEU A 250 -24.84 -42.87 14.55
C LEU A 250 -25.83 -42.60 13.41
N ASP A 251 -26.71 -41.65 13.63
CA ASP A 251 -27.61 -41.14 12.59
C ASP A 251 -26.85 -40.34 11.52
N LYS A 252 -25.78 -39.64 11.94
CA LYS A 252 -24.80 -39.01 11.05
C LYS A 252 -23.39 -39.43 11.45
N ASP A 253 -22.76 -40.22 10.59
CA ASP A 253 -21.39 -40.69 10.73
C ASP A 253 -20.36 -39.77 10.05
N GLU A 254 -20.82 -38.75 9.33
CA GLU A 254 -20.02 -37.67 8.75
C GLU A 254 -20.53 -36.29 9.18
N VAL A 255 -19.60 -35.40 9.47
CA VAL A 255 -19.86 -34.01 9.84
C VAL A 255 -18.94 -33.07 9.08
N GLU A 256 -19.32 -31.80 9.00
CA GLU A 256 -18.49 -30.76 8.41
C GLU A 256 -17.81 -29.93 9.50
N ILE A 257 -16.49 -29.88 9.48
CA ILE A 257 -15.68 -29.07 10.40
C ILE A 257 -15.16 -27.83 9.67
N TYR A 258 -15.05 -26.71 10.40
CA TYR A 258 -14.60 -25.42 9.90
C TYR A 258 -13.38 -24.94 10.70
N GLY A 259 -12.50 -24.19 10.06
CA GLY A 259 -11.27 -23.68 10.66
C GLY A 259 -10.22 -23.39 9.60
N ASN A 260 -9.00 -23.11 10.04
CA ASN A 260 -7.88 -22.83 9.16
C ASN A 260 -7.59 -23.99 8.21
N ARG A 261 -7.24 -23.68 6.96
CA ARG A 261 -6.94 -24.70 5.93
C ARG A 261 -5.86 -25.70 6.35
N GLU A 262 -4.77 -25.23 6.95
CA GLU A 262 -3.64 -26.07 7.37
C GLU A 262 -4.07 -27.02 8.49
N ASP A 263 -4.81 -26.49 9.47
CA ASP A 263 -5.32 -27.28 10.59
C ASP A 263 -6.35 -28.34 10.16
N LEU A 264 -7.22 -28.01 9.21
CA LEU A 264 -8.23 -28.95 8.70
C LEU A 264 -7.61 -30.10 7.90
N GLN A 265 -6.47 -29.89 7.25
CA GLN A 265 -5.85 -30.90 6.39
C GLN A 265 -5.51 -32.18 7.16
N ASP A 266 -5.00 -32.05 8.39
CA ASP A 266 -4.54 -33.16 9.22
C ASP A 266 -5.65 -33.87 10.00
N ILE A 267 -6.89 -33.38 9.93
CA ILE A 267 -8.03 -33.95 10.67
C ILE A 267 -8.82 -34.90 9.77
N ASP A 268 -8.70 -36.21 10.01
CA ASP A 268 -9.46 -37.23 9.27
C ASP A 268 -10.78 -37.65 9.95
N SER A 269 -10.83 -37.50 11.28
CA SER A 269 -12.00 -37.88 12.07
C SER A 269 -12.08 -37.09 13.37
N ILE A 270 -13.30 -36.88 13.85
CA ILE A 270 -13.57 -36.34 15.19
C ILE A 270 -14.16 -37.41 16.10
N THR A 271 -14.14 -37.16 17.42
CA THR A 271 -14.65 -38.13 18.41
C THR A 271 -16.02 -37.68 18.90
N GLY A 272 -17.01 -38.57 18.85
CA GLY A 272 -18.28 -38.44 19.56
C GLY A 272 -18.28 -39.31 20.80
N GLU A 273 -18.48 -38.72 21.98
CA GLU A 273 -18.50 -39.47 23.24
C GLU A 273 -19.92 -39.96 23.54
N VAL A 274 -20.08 -41.27 23.77
CA VAL A 274 -21.37 -41.91 24.09
C VAL A 274 -21.29 -42.41 25.53
N ASN A 275 -22.02 -41.80 26.44
CA ASN A 275 -22.12 -42.29 27.81
C ASN A 275 -23.11 -43.48 27.87
N LEU A 276 -22.63 -44.62 28.40
CA LEU A 276 -23.38 -45.86 28.57
C LEU A 276 -23.98 -46.05 29.97
N ASP A 277 -23.72 -45.14 30.91
CA ASP A 277 -24.27 -45.20 32.26
C ASP A 277 -25.81 -45.18 32.23
N ASP A 278 -26.42 -45.98 33.12
CA ASP A 278 -27.87 -46.11 33.30
C ASP A 278 -28.67 -46.62 32.07
N ILE A 279 -28.01 -47.28 31.12
CA ILE A 279 -28.67 -47.88 29.94
C ILE A 279 -28.98 -49.37 30.20
N SER A 280 -30.28 -49.71 30.32
CA SER A 280 -30.78 -51.09 30.48
C SER A 280 -31.40 -51.69 29.22
N ASP A 281 -31.88 -50.84 28.31
CA ASP A 281 -32.65 -51.20 27.11
C ASP A 281 -32.22 -50.36 25.91
N ASP A 282 -32.62 -50.79 24.71
CA ASP A 282 -32.35 -50.07 23.46
C ASP A 282 -32.83 -48.62 23.55
N THR A 283 -31.93 -47.69 23.29
CA THR A 283 -32.22 -46.26 23.48
C THR A 283 -31.47 -45.40 22.48
N GLU A 284 -31.90 -44.15 22.39
CA GLU A 284 -31.25 -43.11 21.60
C GLU A 284 -30.64 -42.07 22.54
N LYS A 285 -29.37 -41.75 22.32
CA LYS A 285 -28.66 -40.72 23.08
C LYS A 285 -28.12 -39.66 22.14
N ASN A 286 -28.20 -38.40 22.59
CA ASN A 286 -27.50 -37.32 21.91
C ASN A 286 -25.99 -37.45 22.16
N VAL A 287 -25.22 -37.26 21.11
CA VAL A 287 -23.77 -37.36 21.09
C VAL A 287 -23.20 -36.02 20.70
N ASP A 288 -22.55 -35.38 21.67
CA ASP A 288 -21.81 -34.16 21.43
C ASP A 288 -20.42 -34.50 20.86
N PHE A 289 -19.96 -33.65 19.95
CA PHE A 289 -18.67 -33.82 19.31
C PHE A 289 -17.55 -33.15 20.10
N LYS A 290 -16.46 -33.90 20.29
CA LYS A 290 -15.21 -33.36 20.84
C LYS A 290 -14.41 -32.69 19.73
N LEU A 291 -14.54 -31.37 19.67
CA LEU A 291 -13.80 -30.52 18.72
C LEU A 291 -12.29 -30.57 19.01
N PRO A 292 -11.44 -30.86 18.01
CA PRO A 292 -10.01 -30.62 18.09
C PRO A 292 -9.72 -29.13 18.37
N LYS A 293 -8.58 -28.83 19.01
CA LYS A 293 -8.23 -27.45 19.43
C LYS A 293 -8.25 -26.41 18.30
N ASN A 294 -8.01 -26.84 17.06
CA ASN A 294 -7.84 -25.96 15.90
C ASN A 294 -9.08 -25.96 14.98
N VAL A 295 -10.20 -26.50 15.44
CA VAL A 295 -11.49 -26.45 14.73
C VAL A 295 -12.36 -25.37 15.37
N SER A 296 -12.81 -24.41 14.58
CA SER A 296 -13.63 -23.30 15.07
C SER A 296 -15.10 -23.67 15.22
N LYS A 297 -15.61 -24.56 14.35
CA LYS A 297 -17.00 -25.01 14.36
C LYS A 297 -17.16 -26.40 13.75
N VAL A 298 -18.18 -27.15 14.18
CA VAL A 298 -18.66 -28.38 13.53
C VAL A 298 -20.13 -28.21 13.15
N GLN A 299 -20.59 -28.85 12.08
CA GLN A 299 -21.98 -28.86 11.67
C GLN A 299 -22.40 -30.25 11.16
N PRO A 300 -23.48 -30.84 11.71
CA PRO A 300 -24.27 -30.37 12.87
C PRO A 300 -23.46 -30.34 14.18
N ASP A 301 -23.96 -29.63 15.19
CA ASP A 301 -23.28 -29.50 16.49
C ASP A 301 -23.31 -30.81 17.31
N ASN A 302 -24.27 -31.68 17.02
CA ASN A 302 -24.43 -33.00 17.63
C ASN A 302 -25.09 -34.01 16.66
N THR A 303 -25.14 -35.26 17.08
CA THR A 303 -25.86 -36.35 16.37
C THR A 303 -26.51 -37.30 17.37
N THR A 304 -27.48 -38.08 16.91
CA THR A 304 -28.10 -39.13 17.73
C THR A 304 -27.39 -40.47 17.51
N ALA A 305 -27.08 -41.17 18.60
CA ALA A 305 -26.62 -42.55 18.58
C ALA A 305 -27.73 -43.50 19.02
N LYS A 306 -28.05 -44.48 18.17
CA LYS A 306 -28.89 -45.62 18.54
C LYS A 306 -28.01 -46.68 19.18
N ILE A 307 -28.30 -47.01 20.44
CA ILE A 307 -27.56 -47.96 21.26
C ILE A 307 -28.43 -49.21 21.40
N THR A 308 -27.89 -50.35 20.98
CA THR A 308 -28.53 -51.66 21.11
C THR A 308 -27.78 -52.49 22.15
N VAL A 309 -28.50 -53.02 23.13
CA VAL A 309 -27.97 -53.84 24.24
C VAL A 309 -28.51 -55.27 24.17
N LYS A 310 -27.77 -56.24 24.69
CA LYS A 310 -28.16 -57.65 24.76
C LYS A 310 -27.93 -58.24 26.15
#